data_AF-A0A9D6ZER3-F1
#
_entry.id   AF-A0A9D6ZER3-F1
#
_cell.length_a   1.000
_cell.length_b   1.000
_cell.length_c   1.000
_cell.angle_alpha   90.00
_cell.angle_beta   90.00
_cell.angle_gamma   90.00
#
_symmetry.space_group_name_H-M   'P 1'
#
loop_
_entity.id
_entity.type
_entity.pdbx_description
1 polymer ?
#
loop_
_entity_poly.entity_id
_entity_poly.type
_entity_poly.pdbx_seq_one_letter_code
_entity_poly.pdbx_strand_id
1 'polypeptide(L)'
;MKNNLVVCFNCKEVQRITEYDTCPEYVVNGETLEYEIIDKNDREEFFERHLNHKTGYVTELEGEIISRGYFSDPSCESYLKATDGTRTYVVRAWRENAADKMKYELVEENILVRLEHIGFDSKEFLDSIGCLLKKERLERNLTEKILDIIDKNMGSVQQHLQQLEEYDLSQDRQIATVTRNWKEKVLSEINGVVKNISSGQENPDEKISEIIRKKLDDIKYEIVKYIDLTNNF
;
A
#
# COMPACT_ATOMS: atom_id res chain seq x y z
N MET A 1 -17.82 -7.76 -16.29
CA MET A 1 -16.42 -8.24 -16.19
C MET A 1 -15.79 -8.12 -17.57
N LYS A 2 -14.77 -7.28 -17.74
CA LYS A 2 -14.03 -7.18 -19.00
C LYS A 2 -12.84 -8.14 -18.93
N ASN A 3 -12.70 -9.01 -19.93
CA ASN A 3 -11.54 -9.90 -20.06
C ASN A 3 -10.32 -9.05 -20.44
N ASN A 4 -9.53 -8.66 -19.43
CA ASN A 4 -8.42 -7.73 -19.61
C ASN A 4 -7.06 -8.42 -19.66
N LEU A 5 -6.99 -9.74 -19.53
CA LEU A 5 -5.75 -10.51 -19.53
C LEU A 5 -5.87 -11.71 -20.48
N VAL A 6 -4.83 -11.94 -21.26
CA VAL A 6 -4.62 -13.17 -22.04
C VAL A 6 -3.41 -13.89 -21.47
N VAL A 7 -3.57 -15.17 -21.17
CA VAL A 7 -2.54 -16.01 -20.56
C VAL A 7 -2.14 -17.09 -21.54
N CYS A 8 -0.83 -17.29 -21.71
CA CYS A 8 -0.29 -18.52 -22.27
C CYS A 8 0.01 -19.51 -21.14
N PHE A 9 -0.73 -20.61 -21.06
CA PHE A 9 -0.53 -21.60 -19.99
C PHE A 9 0.75 -22.43 -20.15
N ASN A 10 1.30 -22.48 -21.37
CA ASN A 10 2.56 -23.17 -21.67
C ASN A 10 3.76 -22.34 -21.21
N CYS A 11 3.81 -21.06 -21.58
CA CYS A 11 4.93 -20.16 -21.30
C CYS A 11 4.80 -19.40 -19.99
N LYS A 12 3.60 -19.39 -19.40
CA LYS A 12 3.22 -18.52 -18.27
C LYS A 12 3.21 -17.04 -18.59
N GLU A 13 3.51 -16.64 -19.83
CA GLU A 13 3.43 -15.24 -20.26
C GLU A 13 1.97 -14.75 -20.21
N VAL A 14 1.78 -13.55 -19.69
CA VAL A 14 0.49 -12.87 -19.65
C VAL A 14 0.60 -11.55 -20.42
N GLN A 15 -0.40 -11.25 -21.24
CA GLN A 15 -0.58 -9.95 -21.87
C GLN A 15 -1.81 -9.27 -21.27
N ARG A 16 -1.62 -8.04 -20.77
CA ARG A 16 -2.75 -7.17 -20.42
C ARG A 16 -3.29 -6.54 -21.70
N ILE A 17 -4.56 -6.79 -21.97
CA ILE A 17 -5.26 -6.21 -23.12
C ILE A 17 -5.65 -4.78 -22.76
N THR A 18 -5.15 -3.83 -23.53
CA THR A 18 -5.43 -2.40 -23.36
C THR A 18 -5.90 -1.79 -24.67
N GLU A 19 -6.52 -0.61 -24.58
CA GLU A 19 -6.85 0.17 -25.78
C GLU A 19 -5.60 0.71 -26.51
N TYR A 20 -4.44 0.64 -25.86
CA TYR A 20 -3.16 1.09 -26.40
C TYR A 20 -2.40 -0.02 -27.13
N ASP A 21 -2.90 -1.26 -27.16
CA ASP A 21 -2.22 -2.38 -27.81
C ASP A 21 -2.04 -2.16 -29.32
N THR A 22 -2.83 -1.28 -29.93
CA THR A 22 -2.76 -0.89 -31.35
C THR A 22 -2.27 0.55 -31.54
N CYS A 23 -1.70 1.18 -30.50
CA CYS A 23 -1.14 2.51 -30.63
C CYS A 23 0.22 2.45 -31.33
N PRO A 24 0.49 3.38 -32.26
CA PRO A 24 1.78 3.42 -32.93
C PRO A 24 2.89 3.84 -31.98
N GLU A 25 4.10 3.32 -32.22
CA GLU A 25 5.32 3.77 -31.56
C GLU A 25 5.97 4.88 -32.39
N TYR A 26 6.56 5.87 -31.71
CA TYR A 26 7.25 6.99 -32.33
C TYR A 26 8.74 6.90 -32.01
N VAL A 27 9.57 6.83 -33.04
CA VAL A 27 11.02 6.83 -32.88
C VAL A 27 11.57 8.15 -33.42
N VAL A 28 12.24 8.91 -32.55
CA VAL A 28 12.88 10.18 -32.95
C VAL A 28 14.30 9.88 -33.39
N ASN A 29 14.65 10.32 -34.58
CA ASN A 29 16.04 10.34 -35.04
C ASN A 29 16.76 11.49 -34.33
N GLY A 30 17.73 11.16 -33.47
CA GLY A 30 18.48 12.14 -32.67
C GLY A 30 19.34 13.11 -33.47
N GLU A 31 19.60 12.83 -34.75
CA GLU A 31 20.42 13.69 -35.62
C GLU A 31 19.57 14.64 -36.47
N THR A 32 18.43 14.17 -37.00
CA THR A 32 17.56 14.96 -37.89
C THR A 32 16.37 15.61 -37.18
N LEU A 33 16.07 15.19 -35.94
CA LEU A 33 14.84 15.54 -35.19
C LEU A 33 13.53 15.16 -35.92
N GLU A 34 13.63 14.31 -36.93
CA GLU A 34 12.46 13.71 -37.59
C GLU A 34 11.95 12.53 -36.75
N TYR A 35 10.66 12.25 -36.86
CA TYR A 35 10.04 11.10 -36.20
C TYR A 35 9.54 10.09 -37.24
N GLU A 36 9.79 8.82 -36.97
CA GLU A 36 9.20 7.70 -37.70
C GLU A 36 8.04 7.15 -36.89
N ILE A 37 6.93 6.86 -37.58
CA ILE A 37 5.75 6.20 -37.00
C ILE A 37 5.88 4.71 -37.31
N ILE A 38 5.88 3.89 -36.27
CA ILE A 38 5.90 2.44 -36.37
C ILE A 38 4.52 1.92 -35.98
N ASP A 39 3.78 1.40 -36.95
CA ASP A 39 2.52 0.71 -36.69
C ASP A 39 2.82 -0.58 -35.91
N LYS A 40 2.15 -0.74 -34.77
CA LYS A 40 2.36 -1.86 -33.86
C LYS A 40 1.03 -2.40 -33.35
N ASN A 41 0.97 -3.72 -33.22
CA ASN A 41 -0.17 -4.42 -32.65
C ASN A 41 0.33 -5.46 -31.64
N ASP A 42 0.57 -5.01 -30.40
CA ASP A 42 1.09 -5.82 -29.30
C ASP A 42 0.25 -7.09 -29.07
N ARG A 43 -1.07 -6.98 -29.28
CA ARG A 43 -2.00 -8.10 -29.10
C ARG A 43 -1.80 -9.17 -30.17
N GLU A 44 -1.67 -8.77 -31.43
CA GLU A 44 -1.43 -9.69 -32.55
C GLU A 44 -0.07 -10.36 -32.43
N GLU A 45 0.97 -9.58 -32.12
CA GLU A 45 2.32 -10.11 -31.84
C GLU A 45 2.31 -11.16 -30.72
N PHE A 46 1.51 -10.95 -29.67
CA PHE A 46 1.36 -11.94 -28.61
C PHE A 46 0.76 -13.25 -29.15
N PHE A 47 -0.31 -13.21 -29.93
CA PHE A 47 -0.94 -14.43 -30.46
C PHE A 47 -0.06 -15.14 -31.50
N GLU A 48 0.66 -14.40 -32.33
CA GLU A 48 1.60 -14.96 -33.31
C GLU A 48 2.73 -15.74 -32.63
N ARG A 49 3.35 -15.16 -31.59
CA ARG A 49 4.37 -15.84 -30.77
C ARG A 49 3.84 -17.10 -30.08
N HIS A 50 2.53 -17.19 -29.87
CA HIS A 50 1.87 -18.23 -29.09
C HIS A 50 0.93 -19.12 -29.92
N LEU A 51 1.05 -19.14 -31.25
CA LEU A 51 0.11 -19.79 -32.17
C LEU A 51 -0.17 -21.27 -31.85
N ASN A 52 0.84 -22.00 -31.32
CA ASN A 52 0.75 -23.41 -30.97
C ASN A 52 0.65 -23.68 -29.45
N HIS A 53 0.47 -22.64 -28.66
CA HIS A 53 0.37 -22.74 -27.21
C HIS A 53 -1.09 -22.68 -26.76
N LYS A 54 -1.37 -23.28 -25.60
CA LYS A 54 -2.67 -23.14 -24.97
C LYS A 54 -2.78 -21.74 -24.38
N THR A 55 -3.59 -20.90 -25.01
CA THR A 55 -3.91 -19.56 -24.53
C THR A 55 -5.34 -19.49 -24.00
N GLY A 56 -5.61 -18.54 -23.10
CA GLY A 56 -6.95 -18.32 -22.56
C GLY A 56 -7.11 -16.92 -21.99
N TYR A 57 -8.35 -16.46 -21.91
CA TYR A 57 -8.68 -15.19 -21.28
C TYR A 57 -8.92 -15.40 -19.79
N VAL A 58 -8.38 -14.51 -18.98
CA VAL A 58 -8.70 -14.43 -17.55
C VAL A 58 -9.13 -13.00 -17.20
N THR A 59 -9.95 -12.89 -16.18
CA THR A 59 -10.42 -11.61 -15.64
C THR A 59 -9.77 -11.36 -14.30
N GLU A 60 -9.17 -10.18 -14.14
CA GLU A 60 -8.67 -9.67 -12.86
C GLU A 60 -9.81 -9.58 -11.83
N LEU A 61 -9.60 -10.11 -10.63
CA LEU A 61 -10.52 -9.99 -9.51
C LEU A 61 -10.26 -8.66 -8.79
N GLU A 62 -11.23 -7.75 -8.83
CA GLU A 62 -11.08 -6.41 -8.25
C GLU A 62 -10.81 -6.46 -6.74
N GLY A 63 -9.84 -5.65 -6.29
CA GLY A 63 -9.49 -5.52 -4.87
C GLY A 63 -8.51 -6.56 -4.35
N GLU A 64 -8.14 -7.56 -5.14
CA GLU A 64 -7.19 -8.61 -4.77
C GLU A 64 -5.80 -8.38 -5.40
N ILE A 65 -5.19 -7.23 -5.09
CA ILE A 65 -3.85 -6.84 -5.55
C ILE A 65 -2.94 -6.64 -4.34
N ILE A 66 -1.76 -7.25 -4.37
CA ILE A 66 -0.70 -7.13 -3.37
C ILE A 66 0.53 -6.56 -4.06
N SER A 67 1.16 -5.53 -3.50
CA SER A 67 2.40 -4.96 -4.04
C SER A 67 3.56 -5.15 -3.08
N ARG A 68 4.70 -5.55 -3.63
CA ARG A 68 5.99 -5.52 -2.94
C ARG A 68 6.57 -4.11 -3.05
N GLY A 69 6.49 -3.37 -1.94
CA GLY A 69 6.91 -1.98 -1.85
C GLY A 69 5.73 -1.00 -1.90
N TYR A 70 6.04 0.30 -2.01
CA TYR A 70 5.01 1.34 -2.01
C TYR A 70 4.21 1.31 -3.32
N PHE A 71 2.88 1.41 -3.24
CA PHE A 71 2.02 1.55 -4.43
C PHE A 71 2.33 2.77 -5.30
N SER A 72 2.97 3.80 -4.73
CA SER A 72 3.43 4.97 -5.47
C SER A 72 4.73 4.75 -6.23
N ASP A 73 5.45 3.66 -5.97
CA ASP A 73 6.66 3.32 -6.70
C ASP A 73 6.28 2.77 -8.08
N PRO A 74 6.63 3.46 -9.17
CA PRO A 74 6.35 2.97 -10.52
C PRO A 74 6.94 1.58 -10.76
N SER A 75 8.11 1.25 -10.20
CA SER A 75 8.77 -0.03 -10.41
C SER A 75 8.32 -1.11 -9.42
N CYS A 76 7.27 -0.87 -8.63
CA CYS A 76 6.80 -1.87 -7.69
C CYS A 76 6.36 -3.15 -8.41
N GLU A 77 6.77 -4.27 -7.84
CA GLU A 77 6.32 -5.58 -8.23
C GLU A 77 4.96 -5.83 -7.56
N SER A 78 3.97 -6.26 -8.32
CA SER A 78 2.62 -6.51 -7.82
C SER A 78 2.10 -7.87 -8.24
N TYR A 79 1.15 -8.38 -7.48
CA TYR A 79 0.53 -9.67 -7.63
C TYR A 79 -0.98 -9.48 -7.59
N LEU A 80 -1.67 -9.90 -8.64
CA LEU A 80 -3.12 -9.80 -8.75
C LEU A 80 -3.73 -11.19 -8.90
N LYS A 81 -4.91 -11.40 -8.32
CA LYS A 81 -5.69 -12.59 -8.61
C LYS A 81 -6.51 -12.41 -9.87
N ALA A 82 -6.60 -13.47 -10.67
CA ALA A 82 -7.42 -13.52 -11.87
C ALA A 82 -8.17 -14.85 -11.97
N THR A 83 -9.26 -14.89 -12.72
CA THR A 83 -10.05 -16.13 -12.91
C THR A 83 -10.48 -16.31 -14.36
N ASP A 84 -10.57 -17.56 -14.81
CA ASP A 84 -11.24 -17.95 -16.05
C ASP A 84 -12.72 -18.32 -15.83
N GLY A 85 -13.24 -18.13 -14.60
CA GLY A 85 -14.57 -18.54 -14.16
C GLY A 85 -14.62 -19.96 -13.57
N THR A 86 -13.59 -20.77 -13.75
CA THR A 86 -13.50 -22.14 -13.21
C THR A 86 -12.39 -22.30 -12.18
N ARG A 87 -11.29 -21.58 -12.36
CA ARG A 87 -10.11 -21.59 -11.49
C ARG A 87 -9.65 -20.17 -11.23
N THR A 88 -8.95 -20.01 -10.12
CA THR A 88 -8.25 -18.76 -9.78
C THR A 88 -6.76 -18.94 -10.05
N TYR A 89 -6.15 -17.86 -10.47
CA TYR A 89 -4.76 -17.73 -10.87
C TYR A 89 -4.15 -16.54 -10.16
N VAL A 90 -2.85 -16.60 -9.93
CA VAL A 90 -2.07 -15.43 -9.49
C VAL A 90 -1.22 -14.96 -10.65
N VAL A 91 -1.29 -13.67 -10.94
CA VAL A 91 -0.51 -13.02 -11.99
C VAL A 91 0.43 -12.03 -11.32
N ARG A 92 1.71 -12.18 -11.57
CA ARG A 92 2.75 -11.24 -11.18
C ARG A 92 2.87 -10.17 -12.25
N ALA A 93 2.99 -8.91 -11.87
CA ALA A 93 3.19 -7.74 -12.72
C ALA A 93 4.41 -6.96 -12.22
N TRP A 94 5.41 -6.74 -13.07
CA TRP A 94 6.64 -6.06 -12.68
C TRP A 94 7.34 -5.39 -13.86
N ARG A 95 8.25 -4.48 -13.56
CA ARG A 95 9.19 -3.88 -14.52
C ARG A 95 10.51 -3.58 -13.82
N GLU A 96 11.59 -3.53 -14.58
CA GLU A 96 12.93 -3.25 -14.02
C GLU A 96 13.08 -1.76 -13.72
N ASN A 97 12.62 -0.89 -14.62
CA ASN A 97 12.63 0.56 -14.44
C ASN A 97 11.32 1.19 -14.93
N ALA A 98 11.08 2.44 -14.54
CA ALA A 98 9.87 3.18 -14.93
C ALA A 98 9.71 3.36 -16.46
N ALA A 99 10.82 3.31 -17.21
CA ALA A 99 10.83 3.39 -18.67
C ALA A 99 10.47 2.06 -19.36
N ASP A 100 10.56 0.93 -18.65
CA ASP A 100 10.32 -0.38 -19.23
C ASP A 100 8.82 -0.71 -19.27
N LYS A 101 8.41 -1.51 -20.27
CA LYS A 101 7.06 -2.07 -20.36
C LYS A 101 6.80 -2.98 -19.16
N MET A 102 5.59 -2.88 -18.59
CA MET A 102 5.14 -3.79 -17.54
C MET A 102 5.08 -5.22 -18.10
N LYS A 103 5.80 -6.13 -17.45
CA LYS A 103 5.80 -7.58 -17.74
C LYS A 103 4.78 -8.26 -16.85
N TYR A 104 4.13 -9.30 -17.36
CA TYR A 104 3.17 -10.09 -16.60
C TYR A 104 3.42 -11.59 -16.78
N GLU A 105 3.27 -12.35 -15.70
CA GLU A 105 3.47 -13.80 -15.69
C GLU A 105 2.51 -14.50 -14.73
N LEU A 106 2.10 -15.71 -15.12
CA LEU A 106 1.32 -16.63 -14.31
C LEU A 106 2.22 -17.31 -13.27
N VAL A 107 1.92 -17.12 -12.00
CA VAL A 107 2.64 -17.76 -10.90
C VAL A 107 2.01 -19.13 -10.63
N GLU A 108 2.81 -20.20 -10.69
CA GLU A 108 2.33 -21.57 -10.46
C GLU A 108 2.16 -21.92 -8.96
N GLU A 109 2.83 -21.17 -8.10
CA GLU A 109 2.84 -21.40 -6.66
C GLU A 109 1.84 -20.50 -5.93
N ASN A 110 1.29 -21.03 -4.84
CA ASN A 110 0.57 -20.19 -3.90
C ASN A 110 1.55 -19.22 -3.26
N ILE A 111 1.32 -17.92 -3.44
CA ILE A 111 2.17 -16.91 -2.83
C ILE A 111 1.80 -16.80 -1.36
N LEU A 112 2.73 -17.24 -0.51
CA LEU A 112 2.72 -16.94 0.91
C LEU A 112 3.38 -15.58 1.10
N VAL A 113 2.56 -14.56 1.31
CA VAL A 113 3.05 -13.25 1.66
C VAL A 113 3.23 -13.21 3.18
N ARG A 114 4.37 -12.70 3.63
CA ARG A 114 4.65 -12.47 5.06
C ARG A 114 4.80 -10.98 5.26
N LEU A 115 4.11 -10.47 6.26
CA LEU A 115 4.20 -9.07 6.65
C LEU A 115 5.54 -8.88 7.37
N GLU A 116 6.57 -8.45 6.65
CA GLU A 116 7.92 -8.29 7.23
C GLU A 116 7.99 -7.14 8.25
N HIS A 117 7.13 -6.12 8.13
CA HIS A 117 7.15 -4.96 9.03
C HIS A 117 5.88 -4.11 8.92
N ILE A 118 5.14 -3.90 10.02
CA ILE A 118 4.19 -2.79 10.14
C ILE A 118 4.97 -1.54 10.53
N GLY A 119 5.41 -0.78 9.53
CA GLY A 119 6.18 0.43 9.76
C GLY A 119 5.36 1.58 10.30
N PHE A 120 5.56 1.90 11.56
CA PHE A 120 5.20 3.20 12.12
C PHE A 120 6.45 4.06 12.23
N ASP A 121 6.57 5.10 11.39
CA ASP A 121 7.66 6.06 11.49
C ASP A 121 7.40 7.02 12.66
N SER A 122 7.94 6.65 13.83
CA SER A 122 7.83 7.43 15.06
C SER A 122 8.46 8.80 14.93
N LYS A 123 9.52 8.93 14.13
CA LYS A 123 10.21 10.20 13.91
C LYS A 123 9.33 11.14 13.09
N GLU A 124 8.75 10.68 12.00
CA GLU A 124 7.82 11.47 11.18
C GLU A 124 6.61 11.94 11.99
N PHE A 125 6.09 11.08 12.88
CA PHE A 125 4.99 11.44 13.77
C PHE A 125 5.39 12.49 14.82
N LEU A 126 6.54 12.32 15.48
CA LEU A 126 7.06 13.29 16.45
C LEU A 126 7.38 14.64 15.79
N ASP A 127 7.91 14.64 14.56
CA ASP A 127 8.15 15.85 13.78
C ASP A 127 6.84 16.57 13.44
N SER A 128 5.79 15.81 13.10
CA SER A 128 4.44 16.35 12.83
C SER A 128 3.83 17.00 14.07
N ILE A 129 3.93 16.34 15.23
CA ILE A 129 3.48 16.89 16.51
C ILE A 129 4.32 18.12 16.89
N GLY A 130 5.65 18.04 16.76
CA GLY A 130 6.53 19.17 17.04
C GLY A 130 6.20 20.40 16.20
N CYS A 131 5.84 20.21 14.93
CA CYS A 131 5.34 21.28 14.07
C CYS A 131 4.01 21.86 14.56
N LEU A 132 3.07 21.04 15.05
CA LEU A 132 1.80 21.51 15.62
C LEU A 132 2.02 22.30 16.91
N LEU A 133 2.83 21.80 17.84
CA LEU A 133 3.12 22.46 19.11
C LEU A 133 3.80 23.83 18.89
N LYS A 134 4.70 23.92 17.88
CA LYS A 134 5.32 25.18 17.47
C LYS A 134 4.30 26.19 16.91
N LYS A 135 3.30 25.73 16.14
CA LYS A 135 2.24 26.60 15.60
C LYS A 135 1.38 27.22 16.70
N GLU A 136 1.12 26.47 17.76
CA GLU A 136 0.33 26.90 18.93
C GLU A 136 1.15 27.77 19.92
N ARG A 137 2.41 28.09 19.61
CA ARG A 137 3.31 28.97 20.39
C ARG A 137 3.46 28.56 21.87
N LEU A 138 3.42 27.25 22.14
CA LEU A 138 3.65 26.74 23.49
C LEU A 138 5.07 27.06 23.98
N GLU A 139 5.22 27.14 25.30
CA GLU A 139 6.55 27.27 25.90
C GLU A 139 7.43 26.05 25.55
N ARG A 140 8.73 26.29 25.39
CA ARG A 140 9.69 25.28 24.92
C ARG A 140 9.81 24.10 25.87
N ASN A 141 9.83 24.35 27.18
CA ASN A 141 9.82 23.36 28.25
C ASN A 141 8.58 22.43 28.19
N LEU A 142 7.41 22.97 27.90
CA LEU A 142 6.15 22.24 27.78
C LEU A 142 6.12 21.41 26.48
N THR A 143 6.63 21.98 25.39
CA THR A 143 6.79 21.28 24.11
C THR A 143 7.71 20.07 24.25
N GLU A 144 8.87 20.24 24.88
CA GLU A 144 9.83 19.17 25.12
C GLU A 144 9.25 18.07 26.03
N LYS A 145 8.48 18.44 27.06
CA LYS A 145 7.76 17.46 27.91
C LYS A 145 6.71 16.67 27.14
N ILE A 146 5.88 17.33 26.32
CA ILE A 146 4.84 16.66 25.53
C ILE A 146 5.47 15.68 24.54
N LEU A 147 6.56 16.07 23.88
CA LEU A 147 7.28 15.19 22.95
C LEU A 147 7.91 13.98 23.67
N ASP A 148 8.51 14.18 24.85
CA ASP A 148 9.09 13.09 25.65
C ASP A 148 8.01 12.09 26.13
N ILE A 149 6.82 12.57 26.52
CA ILE A 149 5.69 11.71 26.87
C ILE A 149 5.22 10.90 25.66
N ILE A 150 5.09 11.54 24.49
CA ILE A 150 4.66 10.86 23.28
C ILE A 150 5.68 9.80 22.88
N ASP A 151 6.97 10.16 22.83
CA ASP A 151 8.06 9.26 22.46
C ASP A 151 8.13 8.01 23.36
N LYS A 152 8.01 8.20 24.69
CA LYS A 152 7.94 7.09 25.65
C LYS A 152 6.77 6.14 25.40
N ASN A 153 5.62 6.67 24.98
CA ASN A 153 4.48 5.84 24.63
C ASN A 153 4.68 5.17 23.27
N MET A 154 5.40 5.80 22.31
CA MET A 154 5.68 5.22 21.00
C MET A 154 6.52 3.93 21.07
N GLY A 155 7.45 3.83 22.02
CA GLY A 155 8.20 2.59 22.25
C GLY A 155 7.28 1.39 22.56
N SER A 156 6.21 1.62 23.33
CA SER A 156 5.18 0.60 23.58
C SER A 156 4.39 0.27 22.32
N VAL A 157 4.04 1.25 21.49
CA VAL A 157 3.35 1.03 20.20
C VAL A 157 4.16 0.13 19.29
N GLN A 158 5.45 0.42 19.14
CA GLN A 158 6.33 -0.32 18.25
C GLN A 158 6.49 -1.78 18.69
N GLN A 159 6.59 -2.02 20.00
CA GLN A 159 6.63 -3.37 20.56
C GLN A 159 5.34 -4.17 20.31
N HIS A 160 4.17 -3.52 20.36
CA HIS A 160 2.90 -4.18 20.04
C HIS A 160 2.71 -4.41 18.53
N LEU A 161 3.20 -3.50 17.68
CA LEU A 161 3.18 -3.68 16.22
C LEU A 161 4.07 -4.85 15.78
N GLN A 162 5.19 -5.08 16.46
CA GLN A 162 6.04 -6.27 16.23
C GLN A 162 5.34 -7.59 16.58
N GLN A 163 4.44 -7.60 17.56
CA GLN A 163 3.62 -8.77 17.87
C GLN A 163 2.56 -9.07 16.80
N LEU A 164 2.37 -8.16 15.84
CA LEU A 164 1.46 -8.30 14.71
C LEU A 164 2.17 -8.77 13.42
N GLU A 165 3.43 -9.21 13.50
CA GLU A 165 4.20 -9.72 12.34
C GLU A 165 3.75 -11.13 11.85
N GLU A 166 2.82 -11.79 12.55
CA GLU A 166 2.33 -13.14 12.23
C GLU A 166 0.87 -13.17 11.70
N TYR A 167 0.50 -12.34 10.72
CA TYR A 167 -0.89 -12.30 10.21
C TYR A 167 -1.05 -12.38 8.69
N ASP A 168 -2.21 -12.91 8.27
CA ASP A 168 -2.64 -13.13 6.88
C ASP A 168 -3.25 -11.86 6.25
N LEU A 169 -3.03 -11.69 4.94
CA LEU A 169 -2.91 -10.41 4.22
C LEU A 169 -4.12 -10.04 3.36
N SER A 170 -5.26 -10.71 3.53
CA SER A 170 -6.53 -10.24 2.95
C SER A 170 -6.96 -8.84 3.45
N GLN A 171 -6.21 -8.27 4.40
CA GLN A 171 -6.58 -7.07 5.15
C GLN A 171 -5.64 -5.87 4.97
N ASP A 172 -4.61 -5.94 4.12
CA ASP A 172 -3.60 -4.87 3.96
C ASP A 172 -4.19 -3.48 3.70
N ARG A 173 -5.20 -3.40 2.83
CA ARG A 173 -5.88 -2.13 2.52
C ARG A 173 -6.68 -1.60 3.71
N GLN A 174 -7.24 -2.49 4.52
CA GLN A 174 -8.05 -2.15 5.68
C GLN A 174 -7.14 -1.74 6.85
N ILE A 175 -6.05 -2.47 7.08
CA ILE A 175 -5.02 -2.13 8.07
C ILE A 175 -4.39 -0.78 7.71
N ALA A 176 -3.96 -0.56 6.46
CA ALA A 176 -3.43 0.73 6.03
C ALA A 176 -4.44 1.90 6.19
N THR A 177 -5.72 1.65 5.92
CA THR A 177 -6.79 2.63 6.11
C THR A 177 -7.02 2.93 7.60
N VAL A 178 -7.04 1.91 8.46
CA VAL A 178 -7.18 2.05 9.91
C VAL A 178 -6.00 2.82 10.49
N THR A 179 -4.77 2.49 10.10
CA THR A 179 -3.54 3.17 10.55
C THR A 179 -3.52 4.64 10.10
N ARG A 180 -3.94 4.94 8.87
CA ARG A 180 -4.02 6.33 8.36
C ARG A 180 -5.08 7.15 9.10
N ASN A 181 -6.28 6.60 9.25
CA ASN A 181 -7.37 7.25 9.97
C ASN A 181 -7.03 7.46 11.45
N TRP A 182 -6.23 6.57 12.04
CA TRP A 182 -5.78 6.72 13.41
C TRP A 182 -4.83 7.91 13.58
N LYS A 183 -3.81 8.06 12.72
CA LYS A 183 -2.87 9.20 12.76
C LYS A 183 -3.64 10.53 12.72
N GLU A 184 -4.60 10.67 11.81
CA GLU A 184 -5.42 11.88 11.68
C GLU A 184 -6.30 12.13 12.92
N LYS A 185 -6.94 11.07 13.46
CA LYS A 185 -7.77 11.19 14.67
C LYS A 185 -6.97 11.59 15.90
N VAL A 186 -5.81 10.96 16.13
CA VAL A 186 -4.93 11.29 17.26
C VAL A 186 -4.40 12.71 17.14
N LEU A 187 -3.97 13.12 15.94
CA LEU A 187 -3.55 14.51 15.70
C LEU A 187 -4.68 15.51 16.01
N SER A 188 -5.93 15.19 15.64
CA SER A 188 -7.07 16.07 15.91
C SER A 188 -7.38 16.22 17.40
N GLU A 189 -7.29 15.13 18.18
CA GLU A 189 -7.58 15.13 19.62
C GLU A 189 -6.45 15.75 20.43
N ILE A 190 -5.18 15.48 20.07
CA ILE A 190 -4.02 16.15 20.67
C ILE A 190 -4.10 17.65 20.40
N ASN A 191 -4.49 18.07 19.20
CA ASN A 191 -4.71 19.49 18.90
C ASN A 191 -5.81 20.11 19.77
N GLY A 192 -6.89 19.37 20.04
CA GLY A 192 -7.93 19.79 20.99
C GLY A 192 -7.41 20.01 22.41
N VAL A 193 -6.60 19.07 22.91
CA VAL A 193 -5.99 19.19 24.25
C VAL A 193 -4.95 20.29 24.33
N VAL A 194 -4.12 20.45 23.31
CA VAL A 194 -3.15 21.55 23.23
C VAL A 194 -3.87 22.90 23.31
N LYS A 195 -5.00 23.07 22.63
CA LYS A 195 -5.81 24.30 22.73
C LYS A 195 -6.37 24.53 24.13
N ASN A 196 -6.81 23.47 24.82
CA ASN A 196 -7.33 23.56 26.19
C ASN A 196 -6.22 23.86 27.20
N ILE A 197 -5.01 23.32 27.01
CA ILE A 197 -3.82 23.62 27.81
C ILE A 197 -3.41 25.09 27.63
N SER A 198 -3.42 25.60 26.40
CA SER A 198 -3.14 27.02 26.11
C SER A 198 -4.14 27.98 26.77
N SER A 199 -5.32 27.50 27.15
CA SER A 199 -6.34 28.26 27.90
C SER A 199 -6.25 28.14 29.43
N GLY A 200 -5.27 27.37 29.96
CA GLY A 200 -5.01 27.22 31.39
C GLY A 200 -5.99 26.32 32.15
N GLN A 201 -6.77 25.49 31.44
CA GLN A 201 -7.87 24.71 32.03
C GLN A 201 -7.50 23.29 32.46
N GLU A 202 -6.34 22.74 32.06
CA GLU A 202 -6.03 21.31 32.23
C GLU A 202 -4.55 21.03 32.53
N ASN A 203 -4.29 19.95 33.28
CA ASN A 203 -2.95 19.40 33.49
C ASN A 203 -2.54 18.57 32.25
N PRO A 204 -1.46 18.93 31.53
CA PRO A 204 -1.06 18.27 30.28
C PRO A 204 -0.73 16.79 30.43
N ASP A 205 -0.06 16.42 31.53
CA ASP A 205 0.61 15.12 31.65
C ASP A 205 -0.40 13.97 31.73
N GLU A 206 -1.45 14.14 32.52
CA GLU A 206 -2.44 13.09 32.79
C GLU A 206 -3.38 12.91 31.59
N LYS A 207 -3.80 14.02 30.96
CA LYS A 207 -4.79 14.04 29.89
C LYS A 207 -4.22 13.61 28.54
N ILE A 208 -2.99 14.03 28.21
CA ILE A 208 -2.30 13.57 27.00
C ILE A 208 -1.98 12.08 27.10
N SER A 209 -1.50 11.63 28.26
CA SER A 209 -1.23 10.21 28.50
C SER A 209 -2.50 9.35 28.43
N GLU A 210 -3.62 9.84 28.96
CA GLU A 210 -4.91 9.15 28.88
C GLU A 210 -5.43 9.04 27.44
N ILE A 211 -5.35 10.11 26.65
CA ILE A 211 -5.78 10.10 25.25
C ILE A 211 -4.92 9.14 24.43
N ILE A 212 -3.59 9.21 24.58
CA ILE A 212 -2.68 8.32 23.87
C ILE A 212 -2.99 6.87 24.26
N ARG A 213 -3.09 6.56 25.55
CA ARG A 213 -3.38 5.19 26.02
C ARG A 213 -4.74 4.68 25.51
N LYS A 214 -5.80 5.49 25.63
CA LYS A 214 -7.14 5.13 25.14
C LYS A 214 -7.16 4.87 23.63
N LYS A 215 -6.45 5.70 22.85
CA LYS A 215 -6.37 5.51 21.39
C LYS A 215 -5.50 4.34 20.99
N LEU A 216 -4.49 4.00 21.78
CA LEU A 216 -3.74 2.77 21.60
C LEU A 216 -4.60 1.55 21.89
N ASP A 217 -5.43 1.60 22.93
CA ASP A 217 -6.39 0.53 23.23
C ASP A 217 -7.46 0.41 22.14
N ASP A 218 -7.94 1.53 21.58
CA ASP A 218 -8.86 1.54 20.43
C ASP A 218 -8.22 0.90 19.17
N ILE A 219 -6.95 1.20 18.86
CA ILE A 219 -6.23 0.54 17.76
C ILE A 219 -6.13 -0.95 18.03
N LYS A 220 -5.67 -1.34 19.24
CA LYS A 220 -5.52 -2.74 19.61
C LYS A 220 -6.84 -3.48 19.44
N TYR A 221 -7.93 -2.88 19.91
CA TYR A 221 -9.26 -3.45 19.79
C TYR A 221 -9.69 -3.61 18.33
N GLU A 222 -9.51 -2.57 17.49
CA GLU A 222 -9.87 -2.66 16.08
C GLU A 222 -9.01 -3.71 15.35
N ILE A 223 -7.69 -3.72 15.57
CA ILE A 223 -6.79 -4.72 14.99
C ILE A 223 -7.21 -6.15 15.43
N VAL A 224 -7.44 -6.38 16.71
CA VAL A 224 -7.88 -7.69 17.26
C VAL A 224 -9.25 -8.10 16.72
N LYS A 225 -10.20 -7.17 16.60
CA LYS A 225 -11.52 -7.43 16.03
C LYS A 225 -11.44 -7.83 14.56
N TYR A 226 -10.52 -7.24 13.80
CA TYR A 226 -10.25 -7.64 12.42
C TYR A 226 -9.61 -9.03 12.34
N ILE A 227 -8.84 -9.45 13.35
CA ILE A 227 -8.24 -10.78 13.47
C ILE A 227 -9.29 -11.87 13.82
N ASP A 228 -10.20 -11.60 14.76
CA ASP A 228 -11.17 -12.61 15.25
C ASP A 228 -12.28 -12.93 14.23
N LEU A 229 -12.63 -11.98 13.36
CA LEU A 229 -13.63 -12.18 12.31
C LEU A 229 -13.18 -13.15 11.22
N THR A 230 -11.88 -13.40 11.09
CA THR A 230 -11.28 -14.22 10.02
C THR A 230 -10.87 -15.64 10.44
N ASN A 231 -10.77 -15.93 11.74
CA ASN A 231 -10.55 -17.30 12.24
C ASN A 231 -11.81 -18.20 12.20
N ASN A 232 -12.92 -17.69 11.66
CA ASN A 232 -14.21 -18.38 11.55
C ASN A 232 -14.62 -18.73 10.10
N PHE A 233 -13.68 -18.70 9.14
CA PHE A 233 -13.90 -19.09 7.74
C PHE A 233 -12.85 -20.07 7.24
#